data_AF-K0URC9-F1
#
_entry.id   AF-K0URC9-F1
#
_cell.length_a   1.000
_cell.length_b   1.000
_cell.length_c   1.000
_cell.angle_alpha   90.00
_cell.angle_beta   90.00
_cell.angle_gamma   90.00
#
_symmetry.space_group_name_H-M   'P 1'
#
loop_
_entity.id
_entity.type
_entity.pdbx_description
1 polymer ?
#
loop_
_entity_poly.entity_id
_entity_poly.type
_entity_poly.pdbx_seq_one_letter_code
_entity_poly.pdbx_strand_id
1 'polypeptide(L)'
;PADSSDTPDTTARAKTPTPTEGAVNAEPGYRPSVGLSEFIRWRDLTCRFPGCDAPAERCDVDHTAPWPLGPTHPSNTKLYCRAHHLIKTFCPGWSDRQYSDGTVEVTTPTGHTYTTEPHGAALFDDLATPTGDLNLTDPPPAPGPNRSAKMPKRSRTREQDRQDRITEERRLRAEFNNDLAHEHAYQAWLAEEHGPPPPF
;
A
#
# COMPACT_ATOMS: atom_id res chain seq x y z
N PRO A 1 69.90 0.01 -0.96
CA PRO A 1 68.86 -0.44 -0.01
C PRO A 1 67.86 0.71 0.25
N ALA A 2 66.81 0.76 -0.56
CA ALA A 2 65.67 1.64 -0.37
C ALA A 2 64.63 0.89 0.47
N ASP A 3 64.11 1.55 1.49
CA ASP A 3 63.15 1.01 2.45
C ASP A 3 61.75 1.47 2.03
N SER A 4 60.87 0.52 1.67
CA SER A 4 59.51 0.78 1.20
C SER A 4 58.51 0.42 2.31
N SER A 5 57.90 1.44 2.90
CA SER A 5 56.76 1.32 3.80
C SER A 5 55.49 1.01 3.01
N ASP A 6 54.94 -0.19 3.19
CA ASP A 6 53.65 -0.60 2.63
C ASP A 6 52.57 -0.46 3.71
N THR A 7 51.49 0.26 3.39
CA THR A 7 50.32 0.47 4.28
C THR A 7 49.11 -0.18 3.63
N PRO A 8 48.33 -1.04 4.32
CA PRO A 8 47.14 -1.61 3.71
C PRO A 8 45.96 -0.64 3.82
N ASP A 9 45.49 -0.19 2.66
CA ASP A 9 44.27 0.59 2.47
C ASP A 9 43.04 -0.26 2.82
N THR A 10 42.26 0.19 3.81
CA THR A 10 41.06 -0.49 4.29
C THR A 10 39.83 0.16 3.66
N THR A 11 39.42 -0.33 2.49
CA THR A 11 38.11 -0.01 1.91
C THR A 11 37.29 -1.28 1.76
N ALA A 12 36.59 -1.67 2.83
CA ALA A 12 35.57 -2.70 2.78
C ALA A 12 34.37 -2.16 1.98
N ARG A 13 34.34 -2.48 0.69
CA ARG A 13 33.20 -2.24 -0.20
C ARG A 13 32.00 -3.03 0.33
N ALA A 14 30.94 -2.35 0.72
CA ALA A 14 29.68 -2.97 1.13
C ALA A 14 29.24 -3.98 0.06
N LYS A 15 29.15 -5.25 0.47
CA LYS A 15 28.81 -6.36 -0.41
C LYS A 15 27.32 -6.26 -0.71
N THR A 16 26.97 -5.91 -1.95
CA THR A 16 25.59 -5.93 -2.43
C THR A 16 25.02 -7.33 -2.18
N PRO A 17 23.91 -7.48 -1.43
CA PRO A 17 23.32 -8.79 -1.20
C PRO A 17 22.93 -9.40 -2.54
N THR A 18 23.41 -10.62 -2.77
CA THR A 18 23.09 -11.40 -3.96
C THR A 18 21.63 -11.86 -3.85
N PRO A 19 20.77 -11.63 -4.86
CA PRO A 19 19.38 -12.07 -4.79
C PRO A 19 19.32 -13.60 -4.69
N THR A 20 18.66 -14.11 -3.65
CA THR A 20 18.26 -15.51 -3.55
C THR A 20 17.24 -15.80 -4.65
N GLU A 21 17.30 -16.97 -5.30
CA GLU A 21 16.35 -17.36 -6.36
C GLU A 21 14.89 -17.13 -5.89
N GLY A 22 14.14 -16.30 -6.62
CA GLY A 22 12.79 -15.84 -6.26
C GLY A 22 12.69 -14.41 -5.72
N ALA A 23 13.80 -13.72 -5.47
CA ALA A 23 13.80 -12.33 -5.00
C ALA A 23 13.34 -11.36 -6.10
N VAL A 24 12.28 -10.60 -5.83
CA VAL A 24 11.85 -9.50 -6.69
C VAL A 24 12.81 -8.31 -6.52
N ASN A 25 13.01 -7.56 -7.60
CA ASN A 25 13.86 -6.36 -7.53
C ASN A 25 13.08 -5.20 -6.92
N ALA A 26 13.78 -4.36 -6.16
CA ALA A 26 13.24 -3.09 -5.69
C ALA A 26 12.94 -2.15 -6.87
N GLU A 27 11.85 -1.38 -6.74
CA GLU A 27 11.48 -0.37 -7.73
C GLU A 27 12.19 0.96 -7.47
N PRO A 28 12.50 1.73 -8.53
CA PRO A 28 13.13 3.02 -8.39
C PRO A 28 12.15 4.06 -7.84
N GLY A 29 12.48 4.65 -6.70
CA GLY A 29 11.78 5.79 -6.14
C GLY A 29 10.69 5.44 -5.13
N TYR A 30 9.97 6.46 -4.67
CA TYR A 30 9.01 6.35 -3.56
C TYR A 30 7.66 5.76 -3.98
N ARG A 31 7.15 6.12 -5.17
CA ARG A 31 5.83 5.68 -5.62
C ARG A 31 5.94 4.28 -6.22
N PRO A 32 5.22 3.28 -5.68
CA PRO A 32 5.14 1.97 -6.31
C PRO A 32 4.54 2.07 -7.70
N SER A 33 4.94 1.16 -8.59
CA SER A 33 4.31 0.96 -9.89
C SER A 33 2.87 0.48 -9.73
N VAL A 34 2.12 0.49 -10.84
CA VAL A 34 0.77 -0.08 -10.88
C VAL A 34 0.80 -1.56 -10.51
N GLY A 35 1.73 -2.33 -11.09
CA GLY A 35 1.85 -3.77 -10.82
C GLY A 35 2.17 -4.09 -9.36
N LEU A 36 3.13 -3.37 -8.75
CA LEU A 36 3.42 -3.55 -7.33
C LEU A 36 2.25 -3.12 -6.44
N SER A 37 1.59 -2.01 -6.77
CA SER A 37 0.41 -1.56 -6.03
C SER A 37 -0.73 -2.58 -6.10
N GLU A 38 -0.99 -3.17 -7.27
CA GLU A 38 -1.99 -4.21 -7.45
C GLU A 38 -1.64 -5.48 -6.69
N PHE A 39 -0.38 -5.95 -6.80
CA PHE A 39 0.10 -7.09 -6.03
C PHE A 39 -0.16 -6.91 -4.53
N ILE A 40 0.22 -5.76 -3.96
CA ILE A 40 0.01 -5.46 -2.53
C ILE A 40 -1.48 -5.46 -2.19
N ARG A 41 -2.33 -4.89 -3.04
CA ARG A 41 -3.79 -4.89 -2.80
C ARG A 41 -4.38 -6.29 -2.79
N TRP A 42 -3.98 -7.15 -3.72
CA TRP A 42 -4.43 -8.54 -3.76
C TRP A 42 -3.89 -9.36 -2.61
N ARG A 43 -2.61 -9.18 -2.25
CA ARG A 43 -1.99 -9.87 -1.12
C ARG A 43 -2.67 -9.49 0.20
N ASP A 44 -2.89 -8.21 0.43
CA ASP A 44 -3.28 -7.71 1.75
C ASP A 44 -4.81 -7.72 1.95
N LEU A 45 -5.60 -7.42 0.91
CA LEU A 45 -7.06 -7.23 0.84
C LEU A 45 -7.67 -6.17 1.79
N THR A 46 -7.12 -6.04 2.99
CA THR A 46 -7.53 -5.09 4.02
C THR A 46 -6.32 -4.43 4.66
N CYS A 47 -6.58 -3.39 5.44
CA CYS A 47 -5.59 -2.79 6.33
C CYS A 47 -4.92 -3.86 7.21
N ARG A 48 -3.60 -3.82 7.27
CA ARG A 48 -2.75 -4.80 7.99
C ARG A 48 -2.56 -4.47 9.48
N PHE A 49 -3.23 -3.44 9.97
CA PHE A 49 -3.18 -3.10 11.39
C PHE A 49 -4.06 -4.07 12.19
N PRO A 50 -3.63 -4.57 13.36
CA PRO A 50 -4.37 -5.59 14.12
C PRO A 50 -5.84 -5.23 14.33
N GLY A 51 -6.75 -6.13 13.92
CA GLY A 51 -8.20 -5.98 14.08
C GLY A 51 -8.88 -4.98 13.13
N CYS A 52 -8.16 -4.40 12.15
CA CYS A 52 -8.76 -3.48 11.18
C CYS A 52 -9.24 -4.22 9.92
N ASP A 53 -10.47 -3.96 9.51
CA ASP A 53 -11.14 -4.54 8.34
C ASP A 53 -11.31 -3.54 7.18
N ALA A 54 -10.64 -2.37 7.26
CA ALA A 54 -10.75 -1.36 6.21
C ALA A 54 -10.29 -1.94 4.87
N PRO A 55 -11.10 -1.85 3.81
CA PRO A 55 -10.82 -2.55 2.55
C PRO A 55 -9.68 -1.88 1.78
N ALA A 56 -9.06 -2.62 0.86
CA ALA A 56 -7.86 -2.20 0.13
C ALA A 56 -8.01 -0.86 -0.60
N GLU A 57 -9.19 -0.54 -1.12
CA GLU A 57 -9.48 0.72 -1.82
C GLU A 57 -9.42 1.95 -0.91
N ARG A 58 -9.47 1.73 0.41
CA ARG A 58 -9.35 2.78 1.44
C ARG A 58 -7.98 2.78 2.13
N CYS A 59 -7.02 2.03 1.59
CA CYS A 59 -5.69 1.89 2.14
C CYS A 59 -4.63 2.58 1.27
N ASP A 60 -3.66 3.17 1.95
CA ASP A 60 -2.42 3.64 1.37
C ASP A 60 -1.44 2.44 1.30
N VAL A 61 -0.59 2.41 0.26
CA VAL A 61 0.59 1.53 0.26
C VAL A 61 1.66 2.21 1.12
N ASP A 62 1.95 1.63 2.28
CA ASP A 62 2.81 2.16 3.31
C ASP A 62 4.11 1.35 3.43
N HIS A 63 5.25 2.05 3.46
CA HIS A 63 6.56 1.43 3.60
C HIS A 63 6.88 1.13 5.07
N THR A 64 7.22 -0.12 5.42
CA THR A 64 7.70 -0.49 6.76
C THR A 64 8.93 0.32 7.16
N ALA A 65 10.04 0.18 6.42
CA ALA A 65 11.18 1.09 6.47
C ALA A 65 10.94 2.25 5.47
N PRO A 66 10.85 3.50 5.93
CA PRO A 66 10.51 4.63 5.06
C PRO A 66 11.51 4.82 3.93
N TRP A 67 11.04 5.12 2.72
CA TRP A 67 11.91 5.56 1.63
C TRP A 67 12.61 6.89 1.97
N PRO A 68 13.89 7.11 1.61
CA PRO A 68 14.79 6.20 0.89
C PRO A 68 15.61 5.25 1.79
N LEU A 69 15.34 5.21 3.11
CA LEU A 69 16.04 4.31 4.04
C LEU A 69 15.71 2.84 3.76
N GLY A 70 14.46 2.57 3.36
CA GLY A 70 14.01 1.30 2.80
C GLY A 70 13.64 1.43 1.32
N PRO A 71 13.78 0.35 0.53
CA PRO A 71 13.41 0.34 -0.87
C PRO A 71 11.89 0.26 -1.05
N THR A 72 11.39 0.67 -2.22
CA THR A 72 10.04 0.32 -2.65
C THR A 72 10.05 -1.12 -3.13
N HIS A 73 9.45 -2.02 -2.37
CA HIS A 73 9.54 -3.46 -2.57
C HIS A 73 8.37 -4.17 -1.84
N PRO A 74 7.84 -5.30 -2.35
CA PRO A 74 6.71 -5.97 -1.71
C PRO A 74 6.98 -6.43 -0.27
N SER A 75 8.19 -6.90 0.07
CA SER A 75 8.59 -7.18 1.46
C SER A 75 8.81 -5.94 2.35
N ASN A 76 8.73 -4.73 1.81
CA ASN A 76 8.82 -3.47 2.58
C ASN A 76 7.56 -2.62 2.50
N THR A 77 6.51 -3.09 1.81
CA THR A 77 5.29 -2.31 1.60
C THR A 77 4.06 -3.12 1.93
N LYS A 78 3.06 -2.47 2.51
CA LYS A 78 1.82 -3.09 2.98
C LYS A 78 0.68 -2.09 2.99
N LEU A 79 -0.55 -2.58 3.11
CA LEU A 79 -1.72 -1.73 3.22
C LEU A 79 -1.95 -1.25 4.65
N TYR A 80 -2.04 0.06 4.82
CA TYR A 80 -2.67 0.66 5.99
C TYR A 80 -3.75 1.65 5.56
N CYS A 81 -4.89 1.62 6.25
CA CYS A 81 -5.87 2.68 6.08
C CYS A 81 -5.27 4.01 6.55
N ARG A 82 -5.82 5.12 6.07
CA ARG A 82 -5.27 6.44 6.36
C ARG A 82 -5.09 6.70 7.86
N ALA A 83 -6.00 6.20 8.71
CA ALA A 83 -5.89 6.36 10.16
C ALA A 83 -4.68 5.62 10.73
N HIS A 84 -4.47 4.35 10.37
CA HIS A 84 -3.37 3.54 10.89
C HIS A 84 -2.02 3.95 10.31
N HIS A 85 -1.99 4.38 9.04
CA HIS A 85 -0.79 4.97 8.45
C HIS A 85 -0.35 6.22 9.25
N LEU A 86 -1.29 7.09 9.63
CA LEU A 86 -0.98 8.25 10.48
C LEU A 86 -0.55 7.86 11.89
N ILE A 87 -1.17 6.86 12.52
CA ILE A 87 -0.77 6.37 13.84
C ILE A 87 0.68 5.88 13.81
N LYS A 88 1.00 4.95 12.90
CA LYS A 88 2.36 4.43 12.72
C LYS A 88 3.37 5.55 12.44
N THR A 89 2.97 6.55 11.66
CA THR A 89 3.88 7.64 11.28
C THR A 89 4.10 8.64 12.42
N PHE A 90 3.04 9.07 13.11
CA PHE A 90 3.10 10.27 13.94
C PHE A 90 2.94 10.01 15.44
N CYS A 91 2.38 8.87 15.84
CA CYS A 91 2.16 8.54 17.25
C CYS A 91 3.39 7.81 17.83
N PRO A 92 4.00 8.30 18.92
CA PRO A 92 5.12 7.61 19.56
C PRO A 92 4.77 6.20 20.06
N GLY A 93 5.75 5.32 20.08
CA GLY A 93 5.62 3.96 20.61
C GLY A 93 4.98 2.94 19.67
N TRP A 94 4.49 3.37 18.50
CA TRP A 94 4.05 2.45 17.46
C TRP A 94 5.20 2.12 16.51
N SER A 95 5.39 0.84 16.22
CA SER A 95 6.31 0.37 15.19
C SER A 95 5.79 -0.90 14.53
N ASP A 96 6.33 -1.23 13.37
CA ASP A 96 6.05 -2.48 12.69
C ASP A 96 7.30 -3.08 12.06
N ARG A 97 7.23 -4.39 11.83
CA ARG A 97 8.20 -5.20 11.10
C ARG A 97 7.44 -6.02 10.07
N GLN A 98 8.03 -6.17 8.89
CA GLN A 98 7.45 -6.94 7.80
C GLN A 98 8.42 -8.03 7.36
N TYR A 99 7.89 -9.22 7.12
CA TYR A 99 8.65 -10.38 6.65
C TYR A 99 8.46 -10.58 5.14
N SER A 100 9.27 -11.45 4.56
CA SER A 100 9.33 -11.66 3.11
C SER A 100 8.05 -12.28 2.53
N ASP A 101 7.28 -13.02 3.34
CA ASP A 101 5.97 -13.60 3.03
C ASP A 101 4.80 -12.59 3.11
N GLY A 102 5.08 -11.35 3.54
CA GLY A 102 4.05 -10.32 3.76
C GLY A 102 3.41 -10.34 5.15
N THR A 103 3.86 -11.22 6.05
CA THR A 103 3.49 -11.19 7.46
C THR A 103 3.97 -9.88 8.09
N VAL A 104 3.12 -9.26 8.93
CA VAL A 104 3.40 -7.98 9.59
C VAL A 104 3.24 -8.13 11.08
N GLU A 105 4.29 -7.78 11.80
CA GLU A 105 4.32 -7.70 13.25
C GLU A 105 4.21 -6.22 13.67
N VAL A 106 3.20 -5.89 14.47
CA VAL A 106 2.95 -4.54 14.97
C VAL A 106 3.19 -4.48 16.47
N THR A 107 4.05 -3.56 16.89
CA THR A 107 4.36 -3.32 18.30
C THR A 107 3.64 -2.05 18.77
N THR A 108 2.91 -2.19 19.87
CA THR A 108 2.15 -1.11 20.52
C THR A 108 3.03 -0.28 21.47
N PRO A 109 2.57 0.92 21.88
CA PRO A 109 3.31 1.76 22.83
C PRO A 109 3.55 1.12 24.21
N THR A 110 2.76 0.12 24.59
CA THR A 110 2.93 -0.63 25.85
C THR A 110 3.85 -1.85 25.67
N GLY A 111 4.40 -2.06 24.47
CA GLY A 111 5.31 -3.16 24.16
C GLY A 111 4.63 -4.47 23.79
N HIS A 112 3.29 -4.52 23.69
CA HIS A 112 2.60 -5.70 23.16
C HIS A 112 2.79 -5.79 21.66
N THR A 113 2.95 -7.02 21.18
CA THR A 113 3.19 -7.34 19.78
C THR A 113 2.04 -8.18 19.23
N TYR A 114 1.57 -7.82 18.03
CA TYR A 114 0.48 -8.50 17.34
C TYR A 114 0.90 -8.82 15.92
N THR A 115 0.67 -10.06 15.51
CA THR A 115 0.96 -10.52 14.15
C THR A 115 -0.29 -10.48 13.30
N THR A 116 -0.13 -10.07 12.05
CA THR A 116 -1.17 -10.16 11.03
C THR A 116 -0.58 -10.88 9.81
N GLU A 117 -1.39 -11.73 9.17
CA GLU A 117 -1.03 -12.48 7.94
C GLU A 117 -1.86 -11.99 6.76
N PRO A 118 -1.29 -11.91 5.55
CA PRO A 118 -1.96 -11.31 4.39
C PRO A 118 -3.28 -12.04 4.08
N HIS A 119 -4.41 -11.34 4.14
CA HIS A 119 -5.72 -11.99 3.99
C HIS A 119 -5.93 -12.58 2.59
N GLY A 120 -5.28 -12.02 1.57
CA GLY A 120 -5.29 -12.60 0.22
C GLY A 120 -4.62 -13.98 0.19
N ALA A 121 -3.58 -14.18 0.98
CA ALA A 121 -2.90 -15.47 1.07
C ALA A 121 -3.76 -16.56 1.71
N ALA A 122 -4.73 -16.20 2.56
CA ALA A 122 -5.71 -17.16 3.08
C ALA A 122 -6.66 -17.71 2.00
N LEU A 123 -6.75 -17.02 0.85
CA LEU A 123 -7.53 -17.45 -0.32
C LEU A 123 -6.64 -18.03 -1.44
N PHE A 124 -5.43 -17.51 -1.58
CA PHE A 124 -4.49 -17.86 -2.64
C PHE A 124 -3.06 -17.94 -2.08
N ASP A 125 -2.61 -19.15 -1.74
CA ASP A 125 -1.31 -19.39 -1.07
C ASP A 125 -0.12 -18.72 -1.78
N ASP A 126 -0.15 -18.65 -3.12
CA ASP A 126 0.90 -18.03 -3.93
C ASP A 126 1.18 -16.56 -3.55
N LEU A 127 0.19 -15.85 -2.99
CA LEU A 127 0.33 -14.46 -2.55
C LEU A 127 1.20 -14.29 -1.29
N ALA A 128 1.42 -15.35 -0.52
CA ALA A 128 2.37 -15.38 0.60
C ALA A 128 3.75 -15.95 0.21
N THR A 129 3.99 -16.21 -1.09
CA THR A 129 5.33 -16.63 -1.54
C THR A 129 6.35 -15.56 -1.15
N PRO A 130 7.45 -15.93 -0.47
CA PRO A 130 8.46 -14.97 -0.05
C PRO A 130 8.99 -14.12 -1.21
N THR A 131 8.80 -12.81 -1.12
CA THR A 131 9.23 -11.87 -2.17
C THR A 131 10.70 -11.44 -2.05
N GLY A 132 11.42 -11.98 -1.07
CA GLY A 132 12.83 -11.68 -0.81
C GLY A 132 13.06 -11.03 0.55
N ASP A 133 14.17 -11.38 1.19
CA ASP A 133 14.59 -10.78 2.46
C ASP A 133 15.44 -9.53 2.20
N LEU A 134 14.97 -8.40 2.71
CA LEU A 134 15.61 -7.11 2.52
C LEU A 134 16.65 -6.78 3.59
N ASN A 135 16.81 -7.62 4.63
CA ASN A 135 17.69 -7.36 5.77
C ASN A 135 17.56 -5.91 6.29
N LEU A 136 16.31 -5.42 6.36
CA LEU A 136 16.05 -4.08 6.86
C LEU A 136 16.42 -4.05 8.34
N THR A 137 17.18 -3.04 8.73
CA THR A 137 17.49 -2.80 10.14
C THR A 137 16.19 -2.57 10.90
N ASP A 138 16.18 -2.93 12.18
CA ASP A 138 15.05 -2.67 13.07
C ASP A 138 14.57 -1.22 12.95
N PRO A 139 13.25 -0.96 13.11
CA PRO A 139 12.68 0.35 12.87
C PRO A 139 13.50 1.42 13.60
N PRO A 140 13.79 2.55 12.93
CA PRO A 140 14.65 3.58 13.50
C PRO A 140 14.10 4.03 14.87
N PRO A 141 14.98 4.50 15.78
CA PRO A 141 14.59 4.84 17.14
C PRO A 141 13.40 5.78 17.17
N ALA A 142 12.62 5.65 18.25
CA ALA A 142 11.36 6.36 18.43
C ALA A 142 11.47 7.81 17.95
N PRO A 143 10.57 8.26 17.06
CA PRO A 143 10.67 9.59 16.51
C PRO A 143 10.68 10.65 17.62
N GLY A 144 11.38 11.77 17.36
CA GLY A 144 11.48 12.87 18.32
C GLY A 144 10.10 13.34 18.83
N PRO A 145 10.05 13.91 20.05
CA PRO A 145 8.80 14.09 20.83
C PRO A 145 7.71 14.92 20.13
N ASN A 146 8.09 15.70 19.12
CA ASN A 146 7.19 16.63 18.41
C ASN A 146 6.64 16.08 17.08
N ARG A 147 6.83 14.80 16.75
CA ARG A 147 6.34 14.25 15.47
C ARG A 147 4.82 14.30 15.38
N SER A 148 4.11 14.03 16.47
CA SER A 148 2.65 14.13 16.54
C SER A 148 2.12 15.53 16.21
N ALA A 149 2.87 16.59 16.52
CA ALA A 149 2.51 17.96 16.17
C ALA A 149 2.55 18.23 14.65
N LYS A 150 3.32 17.44 13.89
CA LYS A 150 3.38 17.48 12.42
C LYS A 150 2.28 16.64 11.75
N MET A 151 1.46 15.94 12.52
CA MET A 151 0.37 15.14 11.97
C MET A 151 -0.60 16.06 11.20
N PRO A 152 -0.91 15.74 9.94
CA PRO A 152 -1.83 16.54 9.15
C PRO A 152 -3.22 16.53 9.80
N LYS A 153 -3.82 17.72 9.92
CA LYS A 153 -5.20 17.87 10.39
C LYS A 153 -6.15 17.73 9.23
N ARG A 154 -7.31 17.11 9.48
CA ARG A 154 -8.37 17.00 8.48
C ARG A 154 -8.88 18.41 8.13
N SER A 155 -8.90 18.75 6.85
CA SER A 155 -9.40 20.05 6.37
C SER A 155 -10.92 20.13 6.31
N ARG A 156 -11.60 18.99 6.15
CA ARG A 156 -13.06 18.86 6.02
C ARG A 156 -13.65 18.10 7.20
N THR A 157 -14.93 18.30 7.50
CA THR A 157 -15.60 17.51 8.53
C THR A 157 -16.09 16.16 7.97
N ARG A 158 -16.40 15.20 8.86
CA ARG A 158 -16.98 13.91 8.43
C ARG A 158 -18.32 14.08 7.71
N GLU A 159 -19.10 15.10 8.11
CA GLU A 159 -20.38 15.41 7.48
C GLU A 159 -20.19 16.00 6.09
N GLN A 160 -19.25 16.93 5.93
CA GLN A 160 -18.88 17.47 4.62
C GLN A 160 -18.37 16.37 3.67
N ASP A 161 -17.51 15.46 4.13
CA ASP A 161 -17.05 14.35 3.29
C ASP A 161 -18.19 13.38 2.91
N ARG A 162 -19.14 13.15 3.84
CA ARG A 162 -20.34 12.36 3.57
C ARG A 162 -21.21 13.03 2.50
N GLN A 163 -21.46 14.33 2.63
CA GLN A 163 -22.29 15.11 1.71
C GLN A 163 -21.69 15.14 0.31
N ASP A 164 -20.37 15.34 0.18
CA ASP A 164 -19.69 15.30 -1.11
C ASP A 164 -19.81 13.93 -1.76
N ARG A 165 -19.59 12.84 -1.00
CA ARG A 165 -19.73 11.48 -1.55
C ARG A 165 -21.16 11.22 -2.05
N ILE A 166 -22.17 11.63 -1.29
CA ILE A 166 -23.58 11.50 -1.70
C ILE A 166 -23.85 12.33 -2.96
N THR A 167 -23.32 13.55 -3.03
CA THR A 167 -23.50 14.45 -4.16
C THR A 167 -22.85 13.90 -5.42
N GLU A 168 -21.64 13.38 -5.30
CA GLU A 168 -20.91 12.73 -6.40
C GLU A 168 -21.64 11.46 -6.88
N GLU A 169 -22.10 10.61 -5.96
CA GLU A 169 -22.88 9.43 -6.33
C GLU A 169 -24.19 9.81 -7.04
N ARG A 170 -24.87 10.86 -6.59
CA ARG A 170 -26.06 11.39 -7.27
C ARG A 170 -25.75 11.91 -8.67
N ARG A 171 -24.61 12.59 -8.86
CA ARG A 171 -24.14 13.06 -10.16
C ARG A 171 -23.91 11.89 -11.12
N LEU A 172 -23.14 10.88 -10.69
CA LEU A 172 -22.84 9.70 -11.49
C LEU A 172 -24.11 8.92 -11.87
N ARG A 173 -25.07 8.77 -10.95
CA ARG A 173 -26.35 8.13 -11.24
C ARG A 173 -27.20 8.94 -12.23
N ALA A 174 -27.17 10.27 -12.14
CA ALA A 174 -27.88 11.12 -13.10
C ALA A 174 -27.27 11.01 -14.51
N GLU A 175 -25.94 11.00 -14.62
CA GLU A 175 -25.22 10.76 -15.88
C GLU A 175 -25.59 9.40 -16.49
N PHE A 176 -25.51 8.32 -15.71
CA PHE A 176 -25.89 6.98 -16.16
C PHE A 176 -27.36 6.91 -16.64
N ASN A 177 -28.28 7.54 -15.92
CA ASN A 177 -29.69 7.58 -16.31
C ASN A 177 -29.91 8.37 -17.61
N ASN A 178 -29.15 9.45 -17.83
CA ASN A 178 -29.21 10.21 -19.07
C ASN A 178 -28.71 9.38 -20.25
N ASP A 179 -27.59 8.66 -20.09
CA ASP A 179 -27.04 7.78 -21.12
C ASP A 179 -28.03 6.67 -21.49
N LEU A 180 -28.64 6.02 -20.49
CA LEU A 180 -29.70 5.03 -20.73
C LEU A 180 -30.92 5.62 -21.45
N ALA A 181 -31.32 6.85 -21.12
CA ALA A 181 -32.43 7.53 -21.80
C ALA A 181 -32.09 7.84 -23.27
N HIS A 182 -30.84 8.24 -23.54
CA HIS A 182 -30.34 8.42 -24.90
C HIS A 182 -30.34 7.10 -25.69
N GLU A 183 -29.88 6.00 -25.10
CA GLU A 183 -29.91 4.68 -25.72
C GLU A 183 -31.35 4.23 -26.03
N HIS A 184 -32.27 4.37 -25.07
CA HIS A 184 -33.68 4.03 -25.27
C HIS A 184 -34.32 4.86 -26.39
N ALA A 185 -34.04 6.17 -26.45
CA ALA A 185 -34.53 7.04 -27.51
C ALA A 185 -33.97 6.63 -28.88
N TYR A 186 -32.69 6.25 -28.94
CA TYR A 186 -32.07 5.75 -30.16
C TYR A 186 -32.69 4.42 -30.62
N GLN A 187 -32.94 3.48 -29.69
CA GLN A 187 -33.62 2.22 -30.01
C GLN A 187 -35.06 2.43 -30.48
N ALA A 188 -35.80 3.35 -29.86
CA ALA A 188 -37.14 3.72 -30.31
C ALA A 188 -37.11 4.29 -31.73
N TRP A 189 -36.18 5.20 -32.02
CA TRP A 189 -35.98 5.74 -33.37
C TRP A 189 -35.66 4.65 -34.40
N LEU A 190 -34.76 3.70 -34.08
CA LEU A 190 -34.46 2.57 -34.96
C LEU A 190 -35.70 1.70 -35.24
N ALA A 191 -36.52 1.43 -34.23
CA ALA A 191 -37.73 0.64 -34.37
C ALA A 191 -38.80 1.34 -35.23
N GLU A 192 -38.89 2.68 -35.15
CA GLU A 192 -39.76 3.50 -36.00
C GLU A 192 -39.29 3.51 -37.47
N GLU A 193 -37.99 3.69 -37.71
CA GLU A 193 -37.43 3.83 -39.06
C GLU A 193 -37.31 2.49 -39.81
N HIS A 194 -36.97 1.41 -39.11
CA HIS A 194 -36.62 0.12 -39.72
C HIS A 194 -37.55 -1.04 -39.31
N GLY A 195 -38.56 -0.77 -38.49
CA GLY A 195 -39.39 -1.79 -37.87
C GLY A 195 -38.67 -2.49 -36.70
N PRO A 196 -39.41 -3.22 -35.85
CA PRO A 196 -38.82 -3.91 -34.71
C PRO A 196 -37.85 -5.00 -35.19
N PRO A 197 -36.76 -5.26 -34.45
CA PRO A 197 -35.87 -6.38 -34.76
C PRO A 197 -36.68 -7.69 -34.81
N PRO A 198 -36.37 -8.61 -35.73
CA PRO A 198 -37.11 -9.85 -35.86
C PRO A 198 -37.07 -10.63 -34.54
N PRO A 199 -38.19 -11.23 -34.09
CA PRO A 199 -38.17 -12.08 -32.91
C PRO A 199 -37.25 -13.29 -33.19
N PHE A 200 -36.42 -13.63 -32.20
CA PHE A 200 -35.57 -14.82 -32.23
C PHE A 200 -36.41 -16.11 -32.30
#